data_AF-A0A6G0A8G5-F1
#
_entry.id   AF-A0A6G0A8G5-F1
#
_cell.length_a   1.000
_cell.length_b   1.000
_cell.length_c   1.000
_cell.angle_alpha   90.00
_cell.angle_beta   90.00
_cell.angle_gamma   90.00
#
_symmetry.space_group_name_H-M   'P 1'
#
loop_
_entity.id
_entity.type
_entity.pdbx_description
1 polymer ?
#
loop_
_entity_poly.entity_id
_entity_poly.type
_entity_poly.pdbx_seq_one_letter_code
_entity_poly.pdbx_strand_id
1 'polypeptide(L)'
;MELTQRDKAILDFERGWWTQPGPKAAKILELFELSSQRYYQILGELVGSQAALEYDPLLVRRLRRLRDRRRRERKGPPVRESEGP
;
A
#
# COMPACT_ATOMS: atom_id res chain seq x y z
N MET A 1 7.88 16.64 2.16
CA MET A 1 6.63 16.59 1.38
C MET A 1 5.53 16.27 2.36
N GLU A 2 4.54 17.16 2.48
CA GLU A 2 3.35 16.90 3.27
C GLU A 2 2.47 15.86 2.59
N LEU A 3 1.72 15.08 3.40
CA LEU A 3 0.71 14.16 2.87
C LEU A 3 -0.46 14.94 2.31
N THR A 4 -0.79 14.71 1.05
CA THR A 4 -2.03 15.22 0.47
C THR A 4 -3.23 14.49 1.06
N GLN A 5 -4.43 15.03 0.84
CA GLN A 5 -5.68 14.42 1.31
C GLN A 5 -5.88 13.00 0.73
N ARG A 6 -5.45 12.80 -0.52
CA ARG A 6 -5.43 11.50 -1.19
C ARG A 6 -4.45 10.53 -0.52
N ASP A 7 -3.27 11.00 -0.14
CA ASP A 7 -2.27 10.16 0.52
C ASP A 7 -2.74 9.68 1.89
N LYS A 8 -3.38 10.57 2.65
CA LYS A 8 -4.03 10.22 3.93
C LYS A 8 -5.13 9.19 3.73
N ALA A 9 -5.97 9.37 2.71
CA ALA A 9 -7.04 8.42 2.39
C ALA A 9 -6.50 7.05 1.96
N ILE A 10 -5.39 7.01 1.20
CA ILE A 10 -4.70 5.76 0.84
C ILE A 10 -4.21 5.02 2.09
N LEU A 11 -3.57 5.73 3.03
CA LEU A 11 -3.10 5.14 4.28
C LEU A 11 -4.25 4.64 5.16
N ASP A 12 -5.34 5.40 5.25
CA ASP A 12 -6.53 5.00 6.01
C ASP A 12 -7.21 3.76 5.41
N PHE A 13 -7.30 3.69 4.07
CA PHE A 13 -7.81 2.53 3.37
C PHE A 13 -6.97 1.26 3.63
N GLU A 14 -5.64 1.38 3.59
CA GLU A 14 -4.73 0.27 3.96
C GLU A 14 -4.91 -0.20 5.40
N ARG A 15 -5.20 0.73 6.31
CA ARG A 15 -5.41 0.43 7.73
C ARG A 15 -6.64 -0.44 7.96
N GLY A 16 -7.70 -0.29 7.16
CA GLY A 16 -8.92 -1.11 7.26
C GLY A 16 -8.91 -2.37 6.39
N TRP A 17 -8.13 -2.38 5.32
CA TRP A 17 -8.23 -3.41 4.27
C TRP A 17 -7.97 -4.84 4.74
N TRP A 18 -7.10 -5.06 5.72
CA TRP A 18 -6.75 -6.40 6.23
C TRP A 18 -7.94 -7.18 6.85
N THR A 19 -9.08 -6.51 7.10
CA THR A 19 -10.30 -7.13 7.63
C THR A 19 -11.40 -7.29 6.58
N GLN A 20 -11.22 -6.78 5.35
CA GLN A 20 -12.23 -6.77 4.31
C GLN A 20 -12.06 -8.00 3.38
N PRO A 21 -13.13 -8.77 3.10
CA PRO A 21 -13.11 -9.80 2.08
C PRO A 21 -13.18 -9.18 0.67
N GLY A 22 -12.53 -9.84 -0.32
CA GLY A 22 -12.67 -9.52 -1.74
C GLY A 22 -11.45 -8.87 -2.41
N PRO A 23 -11.56 -8.51 -3.71
CA PRO A 23 -10.44 -8.00 -4.50
C PRO A 23 -10.18 -6.52 -4.24
N LYS A 24 -9.03 -6.23 -3.62
CA LYS A 24 -8.57 -4.86 -3.34
C LYS A 24 -8.51 -3.96 -4.55
N ALA A 25 -8.10 -4.53 -5.68
CA ALA A 25 -7.94 -3.83 -6.95
C ALA A 25 -9.23 -3.13 -7.39
N ALA A 26 -10.38 -3.79 -7.24
CA ALA A 26 -11.67 -3.24 -7.62
C ALA A 26 -12.04 -2.03 -6.74
N LYS A 27 -11.91 -2.17 -5.42
CA LYS A 27 -12.14 -1.09 -4.46
C LYS A 27 -11.18 0.10 -4.65
N ILE A 28 -9.91 -0.16 -4.99
CA ILE A 28 -8.95 0.91 -5.28
C ILE A 28 -9.39 1.72 -6.50
N LEU A 29 -9.80 1.03 -7.56
CA LEU A 29 -10.26 1.70 -8.78
C LEU A 29 -11.57 2.47 -8.53
N GLU A 30 -12.49 1.90 -7.75
CA GLU A 30 -13.77 2.54 -7.42
C GLU A 30 -13.60 3.77 -6.50
N LEU A 31 -12.74 3.69 -5.48
CA LEU A 31 -12.59 4.75 -4.47
C LEU A 31 -11.58 5.84 -4.86
N PHE A 32 -10.51 5.47 -5.55
CA PHE A 32 -9.40 6.38 -5.86
C PHE A 32 -9.26 6.67 -7.36
N GLU A 33 -10.05 5.99 -8.20
CA GLU A 33 -9.96 6.06 -9.66
C GLU A 33 -8.53 5.75 -10.14
N LEU A 34 -7.87 4.82 -9.43
CA LEU A 34 -6.50 4.41 -9.67
C LEU A 34 -6.42 2.97 -10.13
N SER A 35 -5.52 2.72 -11.07
CA SER A 35 -5.05 1.36 -11.29
C SER A 35 -4.26 0.87 -10.07
N SER A 36 -4.40 -0.42 -9.76
CA SER A 36 -3.66 -1.08 -8.67
C SER A 36 -2.15 -0.83 -8.75
N GLN A 37 -1.61 -0.80 -9.97
CA GLN A 37 -0.18 -0.55 -10.19
C GLN A 37 0.23 0.86 -9.76
N ARG A 38 -0.54 1.90 -10.15
CA ARG A 38 -0.26 3.28 -9.75
C ARG A 38 -0.46 3.46 -8.24
N TYR A 39 -1.47 2.82 -7.68
CA TYR A 39 -1.72 2.83 -6.24
C TYR A 39 -0.53 2.30 -5.43
N TYR A 40 0.01 1.13 -5.80
CA TYR A 40 1.16 0.57 -5.10
C TYR A 40 2.45 1.37 -5.30
N GLN A 41 2.62 2.08 -6.43
CA GLN A 41 3.72 3.03 -6.62
C GLN A 41 3.64 4.17 -5.60
N ILE A 42 2.49 4.84 -5.54
CA ILE A 42 2.24 5.94 -4.60
C ILE A 42 2.42 5.45 -3.16
N LEU A 43 1.80 4.32 -2.79
CA LEU A 43 1.96 3.73 -1.46
C LEU A 43 3.43 3.46 -1.12
N GLY A 44 4.22 2.97 -2.09
CA GLY A 44 5.64 2.72 -1.92
C GLY A 44 6.46 3.99 -1.65
N GLU A 45 6.11 5.10 -2.29
CA GLU A 45 6.71 6.42 -2.05
C GLU A 45 6.29 6.98 -0.69
N LEU A 46 5.00 6.91 -0.36
CA LEU A 46 4.45 7.35 0.93
C LEU A 46 5.11 6.61 2.11
N VAL A 47 5.18 5.29 2.05
CA VAL A 47 5.82 4.44 3.08
C VAL A 47 7.32 4.74 3.24
N GLY A 48 7.95 5.39 2.25
CA GLY A 48 9.32 5.87 2.32
C GLY A 48 9.47 7.29 2.89
N SER A 49 8.38 8.06 2.98
CA SER A 49 8.38 9.46 3.39
C SER A 49 8.20 9.63 4.89
N GLN A 50 8.77 10.69 5.45
CA GLN A 50 8.61 11.07 6.86
C GLN A 50 7.15 11.42 7.18
N ALA A 51 6.44 12.08 6.26
CA ALA A 51 5.07 12.52 6.53
C ALA A 51 4.10 11.34 6.74
N ALA A 52 4.32 10.20 6.07
CA ALA A 52 3.54 8.99 6.32
C ALA A 52 3.81 8.40 7.71
N LEU A 53 5.07 8.44 8.18
CA LEU A 53 5.43 8.02 9.54
C LEU A 53 4.80 8.92 10.60
N GLU A 54 4.66 10.21 10.33
CA GLU A 54 4.01 11.16 11.24
C GLU A 54 2.49 10.94 11.32
N TYR A 55 1.87 10.52 10.20
CA TYR A 55 0.43 10.24 10.16
C TYR A 55 0.05 8.89 10.77
N ASP A 56 0.68 7.80 10.32
CA ASP A 56 0.48 6.45 10.91
C ASP A 56 1.81 5.69 11.00
N PRO A 57 2.55 5.85 12.11
CA PRO A 57 3.84 5.20 12.27
C PRO A 57 3.74 3.68 12.33
N LEU A 58 2.63 3.12 12.81
CA LEU A 58 2.46 1.68 12.98
C LEU A 58 2.23 0.99 11.63
N LEU A 59 1.29 1.52 10.84
CA LEU A 59 1.02 1.03 9.50
C LEU A 59 2.26 1.12 8.62
N VAL A 60 2.92 2.29 8.61
CA VAL A 60 4.11 2.51 7.77
C VAL A 60 5.25 1.59 8.16
N ARG A 61 5.51 1.38 9.45
CA ARG A 61 6.52 0.39 9.90
C ARG A 61 6.18 -1.02 9.45
N ARG A 62 4.90 -1.43 9.49
CA ARG A 62 4.46 -2.75 9.03
C ARG A 62 4.66 -2.91 7.52
N LEU A 63 4.26 -1.91 6.74
CA LEU A 63 4.43 -1.88 5.28
C LEU A 63 5.91 -1.89 4.88
N ARG A 64 6.76 -1.13 5.58
CA ARG A 64 8.22 -1.15 5.40
C ARG A 64 8.80 -2.54 5.61
N ARG A 65 8.43 -3.22 6.72
CA ARG A 65 8.89 -4.60 6.99
C ARG A 65 8.45 -5.58 5.90
N LEU A 66 7.20 -5.50 5.45
CA LEU A 66 6.70 -6.36 4.38
C LEU A 66 7.47 -6.13 3.07
N ARG A 67 7.77 -4.85 2.76
CA ARG A 67 8.59 -4.47 1.60
C ARG A 67 10.01 -5.01 1.70
N ASP A 68 10.65 -4.89 2.86
CA ASP A 68 12.00 -5.41 3.08
C ASP A 68 12.06 -6.93 3.01
N ARG A 69 11.03 -7.63 3.50
CA ARG A 69 10.90 -9.08 3.35
C ARG A 69 10.78 -9.47 1.87
N ARG A 70 9.89 -8.84 1.11
CA ARG A 70 9.77 -9.06 -0.34
C ARG A 70 11.06 -8.70 -1.10
N ARG A 71 11.79 -7.66 -0.66
CA ARG A 71 13.06 -7.26 -1.27
C ARG A 71 14.18 -8.28 -0.99
N ARG A 72 14.19 -8.92 0.18
CA ARG A 72 15.12 -10.01 0.49
C ARG A 72 14.79 -11.31 -0.26
N GLU A 73 13.52 -11.55 -0.57
CA GLU A 73 13.08 -12.69 -1.39
C GLU A 73 13.34 -12.50 -2.90
N ARG A 74 13.59 -11.27 -3.37
CA ARG A 74 13.89 -10.90 -4.77
C ARG A 74 15.32 -11.25 -5.23
N LYS A 75 15.75 -12.50 -5.00
CA LYS A 75 16.68 -13.20 -5.91
C LYS A 75 15.93 -14.01 -6.98
N GLY A 76 14.60 -13.84 -7.11
CA GLY A 76 13.77 -14.42 -8.18
C GLY A 76 12.76 -13.40 -8.73
N PRO A 77 12.28 -13.57 -9.98
CA PRO A 77 11.38 -12.62 -10.64
C PRO A 77 10.05 -12.52 -9.89
N PRO A 78 9.30 -11.40 -10.02
CA PRO A 78 8.11 -11.19 -9.21
C PRO A 78 7.00 -12.16 -9.64
N VAL A 79 6.70 -13.12 -8.77
CA VAL A 79 5.43 -13.84 -8.79
C VAL A 79 4.31 -12.81 -8.71
N ARG A 80 3.56 -12.71 -9.81
CA ARG A 80 2.26 -12.06 -9.89
C ARG A 80 1.26 -13.04 -9.26
N GLU A 81 1.01 -12.87 -7.98
CA GLU A 81 0.05 -13.63 -7.17
C GLU A 81 -0.58 -12.61 -6.19
N SER A 82 -1.87 -12.49 -5.99
CA SER A 82 -2.98 -13.40 -6.28
C SER A 82 -4.26 -12.54 -6.29
N GLU A 83 -5.15 -12.77 -7.26
CA GLU A 83 -6.57 -12.59 -7.01
C GLU A 83 -6.95 -13.62 -5.94
N GLY A 84 -7.38 -13.15 -4.76
CA GLY A 84 -7.91 -14.00 -3.70
C GLY A 84 -9.35 -14.42 -4.02
N PRO A 85 -9.81 -15.56 -3.47
CA PRO A 85 -10.89 -16.39 -4.00
C PRO A 85 -12.28 -15.73 -4.05
#